data_AF-A0A1C6DUB1-F1
#
_entry.id   AF-A0A1C6DUB1-F1
#
_cell.length_a   1.000
_cell.length_b   1.000
_cell.length_c   1.000
_cell.angle_alpha   90.00
_cell.angle_beta   90.00
_cell.angle_gamma   90.00
#
_symmetry.space_group_name_H-M   'P 1'
#
loop_
_entity.id
_entity.type
_entity.pdbx_description
1 polymer ?
#
loop_
_entity_poly.entity_id
_entity_poly.type
_entity_poly.pdbx_seq_one_letter_code
_entity_poly.pdbx_strand_id
1 'polypeptide(L)'
;MNTTFSAQLQKLRKEHGVTQDILAAHLGVSPQAVSKWENGSYPDGDLLPKIADFFGVSIDYLYGRAKEDTSTVQKIIDELQNIVTDSDSSKEEFFEQALNYAWAIQLAAWASTRSYYDRPELDEKDTVTVSEISSKAGFTYMRLNKNLEYYFLVKQPKEGLANYLKVTDKAAELFAFLGDKTNLKILQYMLTLKWQEAVRAKTVAKLLDIPVEKAEKSLDFLCKFNGTFSKGSIINEDNKSDSIYRTSSVLTVAPIMIIICADMMISSPSSYQNQISWDDEAWFKREDLSFLKKNK
;
A
#
# COMPACT_ATOMS: atom_id res chain seq x y z
N MET A 1 1.60 41.16 -30.55
CA MET A 1 2.30 39.93 -30.10
C MET A 1 1.24 38.89 -29.84
N ASN A 2 1.33 37.69 -30.42
CA ASN A 2 0.34 36.64 -30.18
C ASN A 2 0.69 35.93 -28.86
N THR A 3 -0.21 35.98 -27.87
CA THR A 3 -0.02 35.29 -26.58
C THR A 3 -0.60 33.88 -26.65
N THR A 4 -0.20 32.99 -25.75
CA THR A 4 -0.80 31.64 -25.64
C THR A 4 -2.32 31.73 -25.48
N PHE A 5 -2.79 32.67 -24.66
CA PHE A 5 -4.22 32.93 -24.48
C PHE A 5 -4.91 33.41 -25.77
N SER A 6 -4.31 34.37 -26.47
CA SER A 6 -4.84 34.90 -27.74
C SER A 6 -4.98 33.82 -28.81
N ALA A 7 -3.96 32.99 -28.97
CA ALA A 7 -3.97 31.87 -29.91
C ALA A 7 -5.03 30.83 -29.55
N GLN A 8 -5.18 30.54 -28.26
CA GLN A 8 -6.11 29.53 -27.77
C GLN A 8 -7.57 30.00 -27.83
N LEU A 9 -7.85 31.26 -27.48
CA LEU A 9 -9.17 31.86 -27.61
C LEU A 9 -9.63 31.87 -29.08
N GLN A 10 -8.73 32.27 -29.98
CA GLN A 10 -9.03 32.26 -31.41
C GLN A 10 -9.25 30.83 -31.94
N LYS A 11 -8.47 29.86 -31.48
CA LYS A 11 -8.64 28.43 -31.81
C LYS A 11 -10.01 27.93 -31.37
N LEU A 12 -10.35 28.08 -30.08
CA LEU A 12 -11.63 27.65 -29.51
C LEU A 12 -12.82 28.26 -30.25
N ARG A 13 -12.76 29.56 -30.52
CA ARG A 13 -13.81 30.26 -31.26
C ARG A 13 -14.00 29.67 -32.67
N LYS A 14 -12.91 29.41 -33.39
CA LYS A 14 -12.96 28.82 -34.74
C LYS A 14 -13.46 27.37 -34.72
N GLU A 15 -13.03 26.55 -33.76
CA GLU A 15 -13.47 25.15 -33.62
C GLU A 15 -14.97 25.03 -33.32
N HIS A 16 -15.52 25.96 -32.55
CA HIS A 16 -16.95 25.98 -32.20
C HIS A 16 -17.82 26.74 -33.22
N GLY A 17 -17.23 27.23 -34.33
CA GLY A 17 -17.96 28.00 -35.35
C GLY A 17 -18.53 29.33 -34.83
N VAL A 18 -17.96 29.89 -33.76
CA VAL A 18 -18.45 31.10 -33.09
C VAL A 18 -17.83 32.34 -33.73
N THR A 19 -18.58 33.44 -33.88
CA THR A 19 -18.02 34.73 -34.33
C THR A 19 -17.60 35.58 -33.13
N GLN A 20 -16.73 36.57 -33.35
CA GLN A 20 -16.32 37.48 -32.27
C GLN A 20 -17.54 38.22 -31.69
N ASP A 21 -18.54 38.55 -32.52
CA ASP A 21 -19.79 39.18 -32.09
C ASP A 21 -20.64 38.27 -31.19
N ILE A 22 -20.73 36.97 -31.51
CA ILE A 22 -21.48 36.01 -30.70
C ILE A 22 -20.83 35.85 -29.32
N LEU A 23 -19.50 35.70 -29.29
CA LEU A 23 -18.76 35.61 -28.03
C LEU A 23 -18.88 36.91 -27.21
N ALA A 24 -18.76 38.07 -27.86
CA ALA A 24 -18.89 39.36 -27.22
C ALA A 24 -20.29 39.59 -26.62
N ALA A 25 -21.33 39.22 -27.35
CA ALA A 25 -22.72 39.30 -26.90
C ALA A 25 -22.96 38.41 -25.67
N HIS A 26 -22.43 37.18 -25.66
CA HIS A 26 -22.57 36.28 -24.52
C HIS A 26 -21.85 36.82 -23.26
N LEU A 27 -20.68 37.42 -23.45
CA LEU A 27 -19.86 37.93 -22.34
C LEU A 27 -20.27 39.33 -21.87
N GLY A 28 -21.18 40.01 -22.57
CA GLY A 28 -21.61 41.38 -22.26
C GLY A 28 -20.53 42.44 -22.57
N VAL A 29 -19.69 42.19 -23.58
CA VAL A 29 -18.60 43.10 -23.99
C VAL A 29 -18.75 43.52 -25.45
N SER A 30 -17.90 44.43 -25.93
CA SER A 30 -17.90 44.82 -27.35
C SER A 30 -17.12 43.80 -28.21
N PRO A 31 -17.50 43.60 -29.49
CA PRO A 31 -16.74 42.75 -30.42
C PRO A 31 -15.27 43.18 -30.57
N GLN A 32 -14.99 44.48 -30.43
CA GLN A 32 -13.62 45.01 -30.44
C GLN A 32 -12.80 44.52 -29.24
N ALA A 33 -13.42 44.29 -28.09
CA ALA A 33 -12.73 43.71 -26.92
C ALA A 33 -12.25 42.29 -27.23
N VAL A 34 -13.13 41.44 -27.78
CA VAL A 34 -12.77 40.07 -28.20
C VAL A 34 -11.67 40.09 -29.27
N SER A 35 -11.78 40.98 -30.26
CA SER A 35 -10.74 41.14 -31.28
C SER A 35 -9.39 41.55 -30.68
N LYS A 36 -9.36 42.44 -29.69
CA LYS A 36 -8.12 42.79 -28.97
C LYS A 36 -7.56 41.59 -28.21
N TRP A 37 -8.40 40.77 -27.60
CA TRP A 37 -7.96 39.58 -26.87
C TRP A 37 -7.32 38.55 -27.79
N GLU A 38 -7.90 38.33 -28.97
CA GLU A 38 -7.32 37.45 -30.01
C GLU A 38 -6.03 38.00 -30.63
N ASN A 39 -5.66 39.26 -30.36
CA ASN A 39 -4.49 39.94 -30.94
C ASN A 39 -3.41 40.32 -29.92
N GLY A 40 -3.45 39.76 -28.71
CA GLY A 40 -2.36 39.87 -27.74
C GLY A 40 -2.67 40.59 -26.44
N SER A 41 -3.93 40.96 -26.20
CA SER A 41 -4.38 41.48 -24.90
C SER A 41 -5.16 40.42 -24.12
N TYR A 42 -5.54 40.75 -22.89
CA TYR A 42 -6.28 39.86 -22.01
C TYR A 42 -7.63 40.48 -21.62
N PRO A 43 -8.65 39.65 -21.39
CA PRO A 43 -9.87 40.10 -20.73
C PRO A 43 -9.60 40.44 -19.26
N ASP A 44 -10.59 41.07 -18.63
CA ASP A 44 -10.60 41.16 -17.17
C ASP A 44 -10.66 39.76 -16.55
N GLY A 45 -10.09 39.58 -15.35
CA GLY A 45 -10.02 38.30 -14.65
C GLY A 45 -11.40 37.67 -14.47
N ASP A 46 -12.42 38.49 -14.20
CA ASP A 46 -13.80 38.06 -14.00
C ASP A 46 -14.48 37.51 -15.26
N LEU A 47 -13.92 37.77 -16.44
CA LEU A 47 -14.42 37.25 -17.71
C LEU A 47 -13.80 35.89 -18.06
N LEU A 48 -12.67 35.52 -17.45
CA LEU A 48 -12.02 34.23 -17.72
C LEU A 48 -12.90 33.02 -17.38
N PRO A 49 -13.59 32.95 -16.21
CA PRO A 49 -14.53 31.87 -15.93
C PRO A 49 -15.65 31.80 -16.97
N LYS A 50 -16.21 32.96 -17.37
CA LYS A 50 -17.31 33.02 -18.34
C LYS A 50 -16.89 32.56 -19.74
N ILE A 51 -15.67 32.90 -20.16
CA ILE A 51 -15.08 32.42 -21.42
C ILE A 51 -14.88 30.90 -21.34
N ALA A 52 -14.37 30.41 -20.21
CA ALA A 52 -14.13 28.99 -19.98
C ALA A 52 -15.45 28.19 -20.03
N ASP A 53 -16.49 28.67 -19.34
CA ASP A 53 -17.83 28.10 -19.32
C ASP A 53 -18.49 28.10 -20.70
N PHE A 54 -18.37 29.20 -21.45
CA PHE A 54 -18.93 29.30 -22.81
C PHE A 54 -18.38 28.23 -23.77
N PHE A 55 -17.09 27.88 -23.62
CA PHE A 55 -16.44 26.86 -24.44
C PHE A 55 -16.39 25.46 -23.78
N GLY A 56 -16.88 25.32 -22.56
CA GLY A 56 -16.83 24.04 -21.82
C GLY A 56 -15.41 23.56 -21.48
N VAL A 57 -14.48 24.49 -21.24
CA VAL A 57 -13.07 24.19 -20.93
C VAL A 57 -12.67 24.76 -19.55
N SER A 58 -11.49 24.42 -19.04
CA SER A 58 -10.95 25.07 -17.84
C SER A 58 -10.30 26.41 -18.17
N ILE A 59 -10.15 27.29 -17.17
CA ILE A 59 -9.38 28.53 -17.33
C ILE A 59 -7.93 28.19 -17.72
N ASP A 60 -7.33 27.17 -17.12
CA ASP A 60 -6.00 26.68 -17.51
C ASP A 60 -5.91 26.33 -19.00
N TYR A 61 -6.95 25.71 -19.55
CA TYR A 61 -7.02 25.39 -20.98
C TYR A 61 -6.96 26.64 -21.85
N LEU A 62 -7.57 27.75 -21.41
CA LEU A 62 -7.47 29.05 -22.11
C LEU A 62 -6.03 29.57 -22.16
N TYR A 63 -5.16 29.16 -21.23
CA TYR A 63 -3.74 29.50 -21.20
C TYR A 63 -2.83 28.41 -21.80
N GLY A 64 -3.41 27.47 -22.56
CA GLY A 64 -2.67 26.39 -23.22
C GLY A 64 -2.20 25.29 -22.25
N ARG A 65 -2.66 25.31 -21.00
CA ARG A 65 -2.50 24.21 -20.05
C ARG A 65 -3.68 23.28 -20.24
N ALA A 66 -3.50 22.22 -21.04
CA ALA A 66 -4.49 21.16 -21.04
C ALA A 66 -4.72 20.69 -19.60
N LYS A 67 -5.94 20.26 -19.27
CA LYS A 67 -6.16 19.48 -18.05
C LYS A 67 -5.06 18.44 -18.03
N GLU A 68 -4.23 18.41 -16.98
CA GLU A 68 -3.29 17.30 -16.84
C GLU A 68 -4.15 16.04 -16.81
N ASP A 69 -4.21 15.33 -17.94
CA ASP A 69 -4.93 14.05 -18.08
C ASP A 69 -4.23 12.94 -17.28
N THR A 70 -3.16 13.29 -16.56
CA THR A 70 -2.47 12.44 -15.60
C THR A 70 -3.43 12.05 -14.48
N SER A 71 -3.82 10.78 -14.48
CA SER A 71 -4.64 10.19 -13.42
C SER A 71 -4.03 10.41 -12.04
N THR A 72 -4.86 10.50 -10.99
CA THR A 72 -4.37 10.61 -9.60
C THR A 72 -3.41 9.48 -9.24
N VAL A 73 -3.64 8.27 -9.76
CA VAL A 73 -2.75 7.12 -9.56
C VAL A 73 -1.36 7.40 -10.12
N GLN A 74 -1.27 8.00 -11.31
CA GLN A 74 0.02 8.38 -11.89
C GLN A 74 0.71 9.48 -11.07
N LYS A 75 -0.04 10.45 -10.54
CA LYS A 75 0.53 11.48 -9.66
C LYS A 75 1.16 10.88 -8.39
N ILE A 76 0.50 9.88 -7.79
CA ILE A 76 1.05 9.13 -6.64
C ILE A 76 2.34 8.40 -7.02
N ILE A 77 2.38 7.75 -8.19
CA ILE A 77 3.59 7.08 -8.69
C ILE A 77 4.72 8.08 -8.86
N ASP A 78 4.47 9.19 -9.55
CA ASP A 78 5.47 10.23 -9.83
C ASP A 78 6.04 10.80 -8.51
N GLU A 79 5.18 11.09 -7.54
CA GLU A 79 5.60 11.60 -6.22
C GLU A 79 6.46 10.59 -5.46
N LEU A 80 6.04 9.33 -5.38
CA LEU A 80 6.80 8.28 -4.70
C LEU A 80 8.13 7.98 -5.39
N GLN A 81 8.18 8.00 -6.73
CA GLN A 81 9.41 7.78 -7.49
C GLN A 81 10.41 8.92 -7.33
N ASN A 82 9.94 10.16 -7.18
CA ASN A 82 10.81 11.32 -6.94
C ASN A 82 11.49 11.27 -5.57
N ILE A 83 10.90 10.58 -4.59
CA ILE A 83 11.52 10.36 -3.27
C ILE A 83 12.64 9.32 -3.39
N VAL A 84 12.40 8.21 -4.09
CA VAL A 84 13.30 7.05 -4.07
C VAL A 84 14.64 7.34 -4.73
N THR A 85 15.67 7.47 -3.89
CA THR A 85 17.09 7.44 -4.29
C THR A 85 17.77 6.22 -3.65
N ASP A 86 19.09 6.06 -3.82
CA ASP A 86 19.82 4.95 -3.20
C ASP A 86 20.11 5.13 -1.69
N SER A 87 19.76 6.27 -1.09
CA SER A 87 19.99 6.54 0.35
C SER A 87 18.95 5.87 1.25
N ASP A 88 19.34 5.50 2.47
CA ASP A 88 18.41 4.92 3.45
C ASP A 88 17.34 5.93 3.91
N SER A 89 17.70 7.21 4.05
CA SER A 89 16.74 8.27 4.39
C SER A 89 15.61 8.39 3.37
N SER A 90 15.92 8.19 2.08
CA SER A 90 14.90 8.25 1.03
C SER A 90 13.97 7.04 1.02
N LYS A 91 14.44 5.88 1.49
CA LYS A 91 13.60 4.69 1.65
C LYS A 91 12.63 4.87 2.82
N GLU A 92 13.09 5.46 3.92
CA GLU A 92 12.23 5.82 5.06
C GLU A 92 11.14 6.81 4.64
N GLU A 93 11.52 7.87 3.94
CA GLU A 93 10.57 8.87 3.41
C GLU A 93 9.54 8.26 2.46
N PHE A 94 9.94 7.29 1.62
CA PHE A 94 9.01 6.56 0.77
C PHE A 94 7.93 5.83 1.59
N PHE A 95 8.30 5.15 2.68
CA PHE A 95 7.34 4.44 3.52
C PHE A 95 6.43 5.40 4.28
N GLU A 96 6.95 6.53 4.78
CA GLU A 96 6.14 7.56 5.42
C GLU A 96 5.08 8.13 4.47
N GLN A 97 5.49 8.45 3.24
CA GLN A 97 4.56 8.97 2.24
C GLN A 97 3.55 7.91 1.78
N ALA A 98 3.97 6.65 1.64
CA ALA A 98 3.06 5.53 1.36
C ALA A 98 2.01 5.35 2.46
N LEU A 99 2.39 5.49 3.74
CA LEU A 99 1.46 5.43 4.88
C LEU A 99 0.51 6.65 4.89
N ASN A 100 0.93 7.83 4.46
CA ASN A 100 0.05 8.98 4.31
C ASN A 100 -1.03 8.74 3.25
N TYR A 101 -0.71 8.07 2.14
CA TYR A 101 -1.71 7.65 1.17
C TYR A 101 -2.66 6.58 1.72
N ALA A 102 -2.14 5.61 2.47
CA ALA A 102 -2.97 4.63 3.17
C ALA A 102 -3.92 5.32 4.17
N TRP A 103 -3.44 6.35 4.87
CA TRP A 103 -4.25 7.15 5.78
C TRP A 103 -5.34 7.93 5.05
N ALA A 104 -5.03 8.54 3.91
CA ALA A 104 -6.03 9.19 3.07
C ALA A 104 -7.16 8.23 2.64
N ILE A 105 -6.83 6.97 2.35
CA ILE A 105 -7.83 5.91 2.09
C ILE A 105 -8.72 5.69 3.33
N GLN A 106 -8.14 5.65 4.53
CA GLN A 106 -8.90 5.52 5.77
C GLN A 106 -9.86 6.70 6.00
N LEU A 107 -9.37 7.93 5.82
CA LEU A 107 -10.14 9.15 5.99
C LEU A 107 -11.32 9.26 5.01
N ALA A 108 -11.10 8.83 3.76
CA ALA A 108 -12.09 8.91 2.69
C ALA A 108 -13.29 7.97 2.91
N ALA A 109 -13.14 6.92 3.71
CA ALA A 109 -14.23 6.03 4.06
C ALA A 109 -15.27 6.70 4.99
N TRP A 110 -14.90 7.80 5.66
CA TRP A 110 -15.81 8.54 6.53
C TRP A 110 -16.53 9.64 5.76
N ALA A 111 -17.85 9.48 5.56
CA ALA A 111 -18.65 10.33 4.66
C ALA A 111 -18.67 11.84 5.01
N SER A 112 -18.40 12.20 6.27
CA SER A 112 -18.35 13.59 6.71
C SER A 112 -16.95 14.21 6.60
N THR A 113 -15.91 13.45 6.28
CA THR A 113 -14.57 14.01 6.05
C THR A 113 -14.62 14.92 4.82
N ARG A 114 -14.19 16.17 5.00
CA ARG A 114 -14.18 17.21 3.93
C ARG A 114 -12.77 17.54 3.46
N SER A 115 -11.77 17.30 4.30
CA SER A 115 -10.37 17.65 4.06
C SER A 115 -9.45 16.61 4.66
N TYR A 116 -8.25 16.48 4.10
CA TYR A 116 -7.17 15.70 4.67
C TYR A 116 -6.66 16.33 5.97
N TYR A 117 -6.23 15.47 6.90
CA TYR A 117 -5.45 15.83 8.09
C TYR A 117 -4.45 14.72 8.37
N ASP A 118 -3.32 15.07 8.98
CA ASP A 118 -2.21 14.14 9.20
C ASP A 118 -2.57 12.99 10.15
N ARG A 119 -1.80 11.90 10.03
CA ARG A 119 -1.88 10.78 10.98
C ARG A 119 -1.61 11.30 12.40
N PRO A 120 -2.28 10.76 13.43
CA PRO A 120 -1.98 11.14 14.80
C PRO A 120 -0.55 10.70 15.17
N GLU A 121 0.15 11.58 15.89
CA GLU A 121 1.47 11.32 16.43
C GLU A 121 1.35 10.46 17.69
N LEU A 122 1.54 9.14 17.55
CA LEU A 122 1.36 8.16 18.63
C LEU A 122 2.65 7.37 18.87
N ASP A 123 3.15 7.41 20.10
CA ASP A 123 4.37 6.74 20.53
C ASP A 123 4.08 5.36 21.16
N GLU A 124 5.14 4.70 21.65
CA GLU A 124 5.07 3.40 22.33
C GLU A 124 4.31 3.44 23.66
N LYS A 125 4.31 4.60 24.34
CA LYS A 125 3.62 4.77 25.63
C LYS A 125 2.11 4.92 25.46
N ASP A 126 1.67 5.29 24.26
CA ASP A 126 0.28 5.46 23.95
C ASP A 126 -0.40 4.10 23.79
N THR A 127 -1.71 4.08 24.01
CA THR A 127 -2.51 2.90 23.72
C THR A 127 -2.38 2.48 22.27
N VAL A 128 -2.32 1.18 22.00
CA VAL A 128 -2.34 0.66 20.63
C VAL A 128 -3.60 1.15 19.93
N THR A 129 -3.42 1.99 18.92
CA THR A 129 -4.50 2.69 18.22
C THR A 129 -4.48 2.28 16.75
N VAL A 130 -5.67 1.98 16.22
CA VAL A 130 -5.83 1.50 14.86
C VAL A 130 -6.90 2.26 14.09
N SER A 131 -6.86 2.12 12.78
CA SER A 131 -7.96 2.48 11.88
C SER A 131 -8.40 1.24 11.13
N GLU A 132 -9.70 0.96 11.17
CA GLU A 132 -10.30 -0.24 10.59
C GLU A 132 -11.50 0.12 9.73
N ILE A 133 -11.56 -0.47 8.53
CA ILE A 133 -12.72 -0.45 7.65
C ILE A 133 -13.06 -1.88 7.32
N SER A 134 -14.32 -2.28 7.43
CA SER A 134 -14.77 -3.62 7.08
C SER A 134 -16.11 -3.60 6.33
N SER A 135 -16.24 -4.54 5.39
CA SER A 135 -17.46 -4.78 4.61
C SER A 135 -17.41 -6.17 3.95
N LYS A 136 -18.52 -6.60 3.33
CA LYS A 136 -18.54 -7.78 2.45
C LYS A 136 -17.66 -7.70 1.21
N ALA A 137 -17.04 -6.55 0.93
CA ALA A 137 -16.11 -6.40 -0.19
C ALA A 137 -14.66 -6.60 0.23
N GLY A 138 -14.37 -6.61 1.54
CA GLY A 138 -13.02 -6.64 2.08
C GLY A 138 -12.88 -5.80 3.35
N PHE A 139 -11.63 -5.72 3.83
CA PHE A 139 -11.28 -4.92 4.99
C PHE A 139 -9.94 -4.22 4.81
N THR A 140 -9.74 -3.20 5.64
CA THR A 140 -8.45 -2.56 5.88
C THR A 140 -8.15 -2.54 7.36
N TYR A 141 -6.88 -2.68 7.73
CA TYR A 141 -6.45 -2.55 9.11
C TYR A 141 -5.11 -1.81 9.16
N MET A 142 -5.08 -0.66 9.83
CA MET A 142 -3.91 0.21 9.94
C MET A 142 -3.53 0.41 11.40
N ARG A 143 -2.32 0.06 11.82
CA ARG A 143 -1.79 0.43 13.15
C ARG A 143 -1.07 1.77 13.05
N LEU A 144 -1.40 2.70 13.95
CA LEU A 144 -0.96 4.10 13.89
C LEU A 144 0.20 4.45 14.84
N ASN A 145 0.61 3.54 15.74
CA ASN A 145 1.72 3.81 16.66
C ASN A 145 3.08 3.67 15.95
N LYS A 146 3.93 4.70 16.07
CA LYS A 146 5.24 4.82 15.41
C LYS A 146 6.23 3.70 15.72
N ASN A 147 6.05 2.99 16.83
CA ASN A 147 6.93 1.87 17.18
C ASN A 147 6.75 0.63 16.27
N LEU A 148 5.60 0.49 15.60
CA LEU A 148 5.36 -0.54 14.59
C LEU A 148 4.13 -0.17 13.73
N GLU A 149 4.36 0.45 12.60
CA GLU A 149 3.30 0.84 11.67
C GLU A 149 3.13 -0.18 10.56
N TYR A 150 1.87 -0.46 10.22
CA TYR A 150 1.54 -1.34 9.11
C TYR A 150 0.14 -1.06 8.61
N TYR A 151 -0.09 -1.44 7.35
CA TYR A 151 -1.38 -1.34 6.69
C TYR A 151 -1.70 -2.63 5.94
N PHE A 152 -2.80 -3.27 6.32
CA PHE A 152 -3.39 -4.36 5.57
C PHE A 152 -4.56 -3.83 4.74
N LEU A 153 -4.62 -4.23 3.48
CA LEU A 153 -5.80 -4.09 2.63
C LEU A 153 -6.07 -5.44 2.00
N VAL A 154 -7.24 -6.00 2.28
CA VAL A 154 -7.67 -7.28 1.75
C VAL A 154 -9.02 -7.12 1.08
N LYS A 155 -9.06 -7.38 -0.22
CA LYS A 155 -10.31 -7.49 -0.96
C LYS A 155 -10.85 -8.91 -0.83
N GLN A 156 -12.13 -9.04 -0.48
CA GLN A 156 -12.77 -10.35 -0.45
C GLN A 156 -12.91 -10.88 -1.89
N PRO A 157 -12.42 -12.10 -2.18
CA PRO A 157 -12.60 -12.70 -3.49
C PRO A 157 -14.08 -13.00 -3.75
N LYS A 158 -14.51 -12.93 -5.01
CA LYS A 158 -15.91 -13.20 -5.39
C LYS A 158 -16.38 -14.60 -4.98
N GLU A 159 -15.47 -15.57 -4.98
CA GLU A 159 -15.74 -16.95 -4.57
C GLU A 159 -15.65 -17.18 -3.05
N GLY A 160 -15.39 -16.13 -2.26
CA GLY A 160 -15.25 -16.21 -0.81
C GLY A 160 -13.88 -16.68 -0.33
N LEU A 161 -13.53 -16.29 0.90
CA LEU A 161 -12.20 -16.58 1.49
C LEU A 161 -11.97 -18.09 1.67
N ALA A 162 -13.03 -18.85 1.96
CA ALA A 162 -12.97 -20.30 2.16
C ALA A 162 -12.36 -21.08 0.97
N ASN A 163 -12.53 -20.57 -0.26
CA ASN A 163 -11.95 -21.20 -1.45
C ASN A 163 -10.44 -21.08 -1.53
N TYR A 164 -9.86 -20.03 -0.95
CA TYR A 164 -8.44 -19.71 -1.03
C TYR A 164 -7.69 -20.02 0.28
N LEU A 165 -8.35 -19.81 1.42
CA LEU A 165 -7.80 -20.04 2.77
C LEU A 165 -8.21 -21.41 3.32
N LYS A 166 -8.00 -22.46 2.52
CA LYS A 166 -8.31 -23.82 2.93
C LYS A 166 -7.39 -24.26 4.07
N VAL A 167 -7.96 -24.93 5.07
CA VAL A 167 -7.17 -25.61 6.10
C VAL A 167 -6.54 -26.84 5.45
N THR A 168 -5.20 -26.84 5.35
CA THR A 168 -4.42 -27.95 4.80
C THR A 168 -3.55 -28.56 5.89
N ASP A 169 -3.15 -29.83 5.72
CA ASP A 169 -2.22 -30.48 6.65
C ASP A 169 -0.90 -29.70 6.76
N LYS A 170 -0.40 -29.16 5.65
CA LYS A 170 0.79 -28.28 5.64
C LYS A 170 0.61 -27.01 6.46
N ALA A 171 -0.56 -26.37 6.38
CA ALA A 171 -0.85 -25.19 7.19
C ALA A 171 -0.93 -25.56 8.68
N ALA A 172 -1.60 -26.67 9.02
CA ALA A 172 -1.69 -27.16 10.39
C ALA A 172 -0.31 -27.52 10.97
N GLU A 173 0.54 -28.20 10.20
CA GLU A 173 1.93 -28.50 10.57
C GLU A 173 2.73 -27.23 10.83
N LEU A 174 2.59 -26.21 9.98
CA LEU A 174 3.25 -24.92 10.16
C LEU A 174 2.80 -24.24 11.46
N PHE A 175 1.49 -24.15 11.71
CA PHE A 175 0.98 -23.56 12.96
C PHE A 175 1.39 -24.36 14.19
N ALA A 176 1.43 -25.69 14.11
CA ALA A 176 1.92 -26.54 15.20
C ALA A 176 3.42 -26.29 15.46
N PHE A 177 4.23 -26.14 14.41
CA PHE A 177 5.64 -25.78 14.52
C PHE A 177 5.83 -24.40 15.17
N LEU A 178 5.05 -23.40 14.73
CA LEU A 178 5.09 -22.03 15.26
C LEU A 178 4.54 -21.91 16.68
N GLY A 179 3.77 -22.90 17.16
CA GLY A 179 3.31 -22.98 18.55
C GLY A 179 4.40 -23.29 19.58
N ASP A 180 5.61 -23.68 19.15
CA ASP A 180 6.76 -23.96 20.02
C ASP A 180 7.67 -22.73 20.15
N LYS A 181 7.90 -22.28 21.39
CA LYS A 181 8.72 -21.09 21.70
C LYS A 181 10.16 -21.20 21.19
N THR A 182 10.76 -22.39 21.22
CA THR A 182 12.12 -22.62 20.71
C THR A 182 12.15 -22.53 19.19
N ASN A 183 11.14 -23.08 18.51
CA ASN A 183 11.01 -22.97 17.06
C ASN A 183 10.82 -21.51 16.60
N LEU A 184 10.05 -20.71 17.33
CA LEU A 184 9.92 -19.27 17.08
C LEU A 184 11.26 -18.54 17.22
N LYS A 185 12.05 -18.85 18.25
CA LYS A 185 13.42 -18.29 18.40
C LYS A 185 14.35 -18.69 17.26
N ILE A 186 14.27 -19.93 16.79
CA ILE A 186 15.04 -20.42 15.64
C ILE A 186 14.61 -19.68 14.37
N LEU A 187 13.31 -19.49 14.15
CA LEU A 187 12.79 -18.71 13.03
C LEU A 187 13.30 -17.27 13.08
N GLN A 188 13.20 -16.60 14.23
CA GLN A 188 13.73 -15.25 14.43
C GLN A 188 15.22 -15.16 14.13
N TYR A 189 16.01 -16.13 14.62
CA TYR A 189 17.43 -16.20 14.31
C TYR A 189 17.68 -16.34 12.80
N MET A 190 16.93 -17.20 12.10
CA MET A 190 17.09 -17.34 10.65
C MET A 190 16.76 -16.04 9.89
N LEU A 191 15.86 -15.21 10.41
CA LEU A 191 15.53 -13.90 9.85
C LEU A 191 16.61 -12.84 10.11
N THR A 192 17.62 -13.10 10.95
CA THR A 192 18.76 -12.19 11.13
C THR A 192 19.84 -12.37 10.07
N LEU A 193 19.79 -13.46 9.29
CA LEU A 193 20.81 -13.76 8.29
C LEU A 193 20.72 -12.76 7.12
N LYS A 194 21.85 -12.13 6.79
CA LYS A 194 22.00 -11.25 5.63
C LYS A 194 22.11 -12.06 4.34
N TRP A 195 22.06 -11.35 3.21
CA TRP A 195 22.25 -11.97 1.90
C TRP A 195 23.57 -12.76 1.85
N GLN A 196 23.48 -14.02 1.40
CA GLN A 196 24.56 -15.02 1.34
C GLN A 196 25.10 -15.54 2.69
N GLU A 197 24.61 -15.06 3.83
CA GLU A 197 24.96 -15.66 5.11
C GLU A 197 24.33 -17.06 5.24
N ALA A 198 25.06 -17.95 5.91
CA ALA A 198 24.63 -19.30 6.18
C ALA A 198 25.00 -19.69 7.61
N VAL A 199 24.19 -20.54 8.22
CA VAL A 199 24.41 -21.01 9.58
C VAL A 199 24.41 -22.53 9.66
N ARG A 200 25.22 -23.10 10.56
CA ARG A 200 25.17 -24.52 10.93
C ARG A 200 24.20 -24.71 12.10
N ALA A 201 23.51 -25.86 12.15
CA ALA A 201 22.63 -26.20 13.27
C ALA A 201 23.34 -26.12 14.64
N LYS A 202 24.63 -26.52 14.70
CA LYS A 202 25.47 -26.40 15.90
C LYS A 202 25.61 -24.96 16.42
N THR A 203 25.66 -23.97 15.53
CA THR A 203 25.77 -22.56 15.91
C THR A 203 24.49 -22.07 16.57
N VAL A 204 23.33 -22.38 15.97
CA VAL A 204 22.01 -22.05 16.53
C VAL A 204 21.78 -22.77 17.85
N ALA A 205 22.14 -24.06 17.91
CA ALA A 205 22.01 -24.89 19.10
C ALA A 205 22.81 -24.32 20.29
N LYS A 206 24.07 -23.93 20.04
CA LYS A 206 24.93 -23.29 21.04
C LYS A 206 24.37 -21.95 21.51
N LEU A 207 23.85 -21.13 20.60
CA LEU A 207 23.28 -19.82 20.94
C LEU A 207 22.04 -19.93 21.82
N LEU A 208 21.16 -20.88 21.52
CA LEU A 208 19.88 -21.03 22.20
C LEU A 208 19.93 -21.99 23.40
N ASP A 209 21.10 -22.58 23.69
CA ASP A 209 21.31 -23.61 24.70
C ASP A 209 20.34 -24.81 24.55
N ILE A 210 20.31 -25.39 23.34
CA ILE A 210 19.45 -26.53 22.99
C ILE A 210 20.24 -27.68 22.36
N PRO A 211 19.73 -28.92 22.36
CA PRO A 211 20.35 -30.02 21.64
C PRO A 211 20.50 -29.73 20.14
N VAL A 212 21.64 -30.09 19.56
CA VAL A 212 21.93 -29.90 18.11
C VAL A 212 20.86 -30.53 17.24
N GLU A 213 20.39 -31.73 17.62
CA GLU A 213 19.32 -32.45 16.90
C GLU A 213 17.99 -31.66 16.86
N LYS A 214 17.64 -30.92 17.93
CA LYS A 214 16.43 -30.07 17.96
C LYS A 214 16.59 -28.87 17.04
N ALA A 215 17.76 -28.22 17.04
CA ALA A 215 18.05 -27.13 16.12
C ALA A 215 17.99 -27.62 14.66
N GLU A 216 18.64 -28.75 14.36
CA GLU A 216 18.67 -29.33 13.02
C GLU A 216 17.28 -29.70 12.51
N LYS A 217 16.47 -30.44 13.30
CA LYS A 217 15.09 -30.77 12.93
C LYS A 217 14.23 -29.53 12.66
N SER A 218 14.44 -28.47 13.43
CA SER A 218 13.66 -27.23 13.28
C SER A 218 14.06 -26.45 12.03
N LEU A 219 15.36 -26.38 11.74
CA LEU A 219 15.89 -25.77 10.52
C LEU A 219 15.47 -26.55 9.27
N ASP A 220 15.54 -27.88 9.33
CA ASP A 220 15.03 -28.76 8.28
C ASP A 220 13.55 -28.58 8.03
N PHE A 221 12.76 -28.40 9.09
CA PHE A 221 11.33 -28.11 8.97
C PHE A 221 11.09 -26.79 8.24
N LEU A 222 11.80 -25.72 8.61
CA LEU A 222 11.70 -24.41 7.96
C LEU A 222 12.00 -24.48 6.45
N CYS A 223 12.97 -25.30 6.05
CA CYS A 223 13.32 -25.49 4.64
C CYS A 223 12.24 -26.21 3.80
N LYS A 224 11.18 -26.75 4.41
CA LYS A 224 10.08 -27.39 3.67
C LYS A 224 9.11 -26.39 3.04
N PHE A 225 9.12 -25.13 3.49
CA PHE A 225 8.07 -24.16 3.14
C PHE A 225 8.57 -23.07 2.20
N ASN A 226 7.91 -22.99 1.04
CA ASN A 226 7.87 -21.87 0.10
C ASN A 226 9.21 -21.25 -0.32
N GLY A 227 10.35 -21.94 -0.16
CA GLY A 227 11.66 -21.43 -0.57
C GLY A 227 12.20 -20.26 0.26
N THR A 228 11.55 -19.88 1.37
CA THR A 228 12.05 -18.84 2.28
C THR A 228 13.37 -19.25 2.91
N PHE A 229 13.51 -20.51 3.26
CA PHE A 229 14.73 -21.08 3.82
C PHE A 229 15.22 -22.22 2.93
N SER A 230 16.54 -22.38 2.84
CA SER A 230 17.15 -23.44 2.05
C SER A 230 18.24 -24.15 2.82
N LYS A 231 18.35 -25.46 2.57
CA LYS A 231 19.42 -26.31 3.07
C LYS A 231 20.45 -26.48 1.97
N GLY A 232 21.71 -26.25 2.31
CA GLY A 232 22.85 -26.55 1.46
C GLY A 232 23.90 -27.32 2.25
N SER A 233 25.06 -27.50 1.61
CA SER A 233 26.20 -28.17 2.21
C SER A 233 27.48 -27.36 2.01
N ILE A 234 28.39 -27.44 2.97
CA ILE A 234 29.77 -26.96 2.84
C ILE A 234 30.72 -28.13 3.07
N ILE A 235 31.87 -28.13 2.39
CA ILE A 235 32.95 -29.08 2.63
C ILE A 235 33.90 -28.47 3.65
N ASN A 236 34.13 -29.17 4.76
CA ASN A 236 35.06 -28.76 5.81
C ASN A 236 36.51 -29.16 5.46
N GLU A 237 37.46 -28.68 6.28
CA GLU A 237 38.90 -29.01 6.15
C GLU A 237 39.21 -30.51 6.23
N ASP A 238 38.38 -31.30 6.92
CA ASP A 238 38.50 -32.77 6.97
C ASP A 238 37.86 -33.48 5.77
N ASN A 239 37.53 -32.72 4.71
CA ASN A 239 36.88 -33.16 3.48
C ASN A 239 35.50 -33.81 3.71
N LYS A 240 34.84 -33.53 4.85
CA LYS A 240 33.46 -33.96 5.12
C LYS A 240 32.46 -32.84 4.84
N SER A 241 31.25 -33.26 4.52
CA SER A 241 30.14 -32.35 4.25
C SER A 241 29.37 -32.04 5.53
N ASP A 242 29.18 -30.75 5.82
CA ASP A 242 28.28 -30.25 6.87
C ASP A 242 27.06 -29.55 6.25
N SER A 243 25.89 -29.77 6.85
CA SER A 243 24.67 -29.04 6.48
C SER A 243 24.76 -27.59 6.93
N ILE A 244 24.36 -26.68 6.03
CA ILE A 244 24.21 -25.25 6.28
C ILE A 244 22.81 -24.79 5.86
N TYR A 245 22.30 -23.79 6.55
CA TYR A 245 20.96 -23.24 6.34
C TYR A 245 21.08 -21.77 5.98
N ARG A 246 20.27 -21.34 5.01
CA ARG A 246 20.27 -19.99 4.45
C ARG A 246 18.86 -19.44 4.36
N THR A 247 18.76 -18.12 4.29
CA THR A 247 17.51 -17.39 4.10
C THR A 247 17.48 -16.75 2.72
N SER A 248 16.33 -16.83 2.03
CA SER A 248 16.08 -16.12 0.77
C SER A 248 15.90 -14.64 1.04
N SER A 249 16.48 -13.75 0.22
CA SER A 249 16.31 -12.30 0.38
C SER A 249 14.93 -11.78 -0.03
N VAL A 250 14.08 -12.60 -0.66
CA VAL A 250 12.82 -12.14 -1.26
C VAL A 250 11.59 -12.60 -0.45
N LEU A 251 11.70 -13.68 0.32
CA LEU A 251 10.54 -14.38 0.89
C LEU A 251 10.48 -14.33 2.44
N THR A 252 11.25 -13.43 3.07
CA THR A 252 11.30 -13.25 4.53
C THR A 252 10.13 -12.48 5.13
N VAL A 253 9.38 -11.75 4.30
CA VAL A 253 8.29 -10.89 4.78
C VAL A 253 7.13 -11.72 5.36
N ALA A 254 6.82 -12.87 4.78
CA ALA A 254 5.68 -13.69 5.23
C ALA A 254 5.80 -14.17 6.69
N PRO A 255 6.96 -14.71 7.16
CA PRO A 255 7.17 -14.98 8.58
C PRO A 255 6.96 -13.78 9.50
N ILE A 256 7.41 -12.59 9.09
CA ILE A 256 7.24 -11.35 9.86
C ILE A 256 5.75 -10.99 9.96
N MET A 257 5.02 -11.06 8.84
CA MET A 257 3.57 -10.81 8.81
C MET A 257 2.80 -11.78 9.72
N ILE A 258 3.17 -13.07 9.75
CA ILE A 258 2.53 -14.04 10.64
C ILE A 258 2.75 -13.68 12.11
N ILE A 259 3.96 -13.26 12.48
CA ILE A 259 4.28 -12.82 13.84
C ILE A 259 3.48 -11.56 14.20
N ILE A 260 3.37 -10.59 13.28
CA ILE A 260 2.54 -9.38 13.45
C ILE A 260 1.07 -9.75 13.66
N CYS A 261 0.51 -10.67 12.85
CA CYS A 261 -0.86 -11.12 13.00
C CYS A 261 -1.09 -11.84 14.34
N ALA A 262 -0.11 -12.63 14.81
CA ALA A 262 -0.18 -13.27 16.11
C ALA A 262 -0.17 -12.24 17.25
N ASP A 263 0.72 -11.24 17.19
CA ASP A 263 0.74 -10.14 18.16
C ASP A 263 -0.57 -9.36 18.16
N MET A 264 -1.13 -9.04 16.99
CA MET A 264 -2.44 -8.37 16.86
C MET A 264 -3.58 -9.14 17.54
N MET A 265 -3.56 -10.47 17.51
CA MET A 265 -4.57 -11.30 18.19
C MET A 265 -4.38 -11.36 19.71
N ILE A 266 -3.14 -11.20 20.19
CA ILE A 266 -2.80 -11.25 21.63
C ILE A 266 -2.98 -9.86 22.26
N SER A 267 -2.57 -8.82 21.54
CA SER A 267 -2.47 -7.43 21.96
C SER A 267 -3.53 -6.61 21.20
N SER A 268 -4.81 -6.84 21.50
CA SER A 268 -5.91 -6.14 20.83
C SER A 268 -5.80 -4.62 20.95
N PRO A 269 -6.18 -3.86 19.92
CA PRO A 269 -6.16 -2.40 19.98
C PRO A 269 -7.03 -1.91 21.13
N SER A 270 -6.51 -0.92 21.86
CA SER A 270 -7.22 -0.29 22.98
C SER A 270 -7.90 1.02 22.58
N SER A 271 -7.71 1.46 21.34
CA SER A 271 -8.30 2.67 20.78
C SER A 271 -8.47 2.55 19.26
N TYR A 272 -9.46 3.27 18.72
CA TYR A 272 -9.74 3.35 17.29
C TYR A 272 -9.81 4.81 16.87
N GLN A 273 -9.02 5.19 15.85
CA GLN A 273 -9.11 6.51 15.24
C GLN A 273 -10.29 6.58 14.27
N ASN A 274 -10.44 5.57 13.42
CA ASN A 274 -11.65 5.33 12.63
C ASN A 274 -12.04 3.86 12.78
N GLN A 275 -13.33 3.61 12.99
CA GLN A 275 -13.90 2.27 12.95
C GLN A 275 -15.17 2.33 12.10
N ILE A 276 -15.11 1.74 10.92
CA ILE A 276 -16.18 1.79 9.93
C ILE A 276 -16.57 0.37 9.58
N SER A 277 -17.80 -0.02 9.92
CA SER A 277 -18.43 -1.24 9.43
C SER A 277 -19.57 -0.87 8.50
N TRP A 278 -19.48 -1.29 7.24
CA TRP A 278 -20.55 -1.09 6.25
C TRP A 278 -21.46 -2.30 6.08
N ASP A 279 -21.12 -3.44 6.68
CA ASP A 279 -21.93 -4.66 6.59
C ASP A 279 -21.61 -5.60 7.76
N ASP A 280 -22.64 -6.18 8.38
CA ASP A 280 -22.52 -7.13 9.49
C ASP A 280 -22.49 -8.59 8.99
N GLU A 281 -21.96 -8.83 7.79
CA GLU A 281 -21.84 -10.19 7.23
C GLU A 281 -20.62 -10.94 7.78
N ALA A 282 -20.79 -12.24 8.02
CA ALA A 282 -19.69 -13.10 8.46
C ALA A 282 -18.67 -13.34 7.32
N TRP A 283 -17.37 -13.33 7.65
CA TRP A 283 -16.27 -13.58 6.70
C TRP A 283 -16.31 -14.96 6.02
N PHE A 284 -16.87 -15.96 6.72
CA PHE A 284 -17.12 -17.31 6.23
C PHE A 284 -18.63 -17.57 6.21
N LYS A 285 -19.16 -17.83 5.02
CA LYS A 285 -20.60 -18.01 4.77
C LYS A 285 -21.09 -19.33 5.35
N ARG A 286 -22.09 -19.27 6.23
CA ARG A 286 -22.65 -20.46 6.89
C ARG A 286 -23.51 -21.30 5.92
N GLU A 287 -23.97 -20.70 4.83
CA GLU A 287 -24.77 -21.34 3.80
C GLU A 287 -23.97 -22.42 3.05
N ASP A 288 -22.65 -22.29 3.01
CA ASP A 288 -21.73 -23.28 2.46
C ASP A 288 -20.67 -23.68 3.48
N LEU A 289 -20.92 -24.74 4.25
CA LEU A 289 -19.95 -25.33 5.17
C LEU A 289 -19.09 -26.44 4.55
N SER A 290 -19.11 -26.59 3.22
CA SER A 290 -18.33 -27.65 2.54
C SER A 290 -16.83 -27.52 2.82
N PHE A 291 -16.33 -26.30 3.00
CA PHE A 291 -14.92 -26.01 3.31
C PHE A 291 -14.44 -26.56 4.66
N LEU A 292 -15.35 -26.89 5.59
CA LEU A 292 -14.99 -27.52 6.88
C LEU A 292 -14.85 -29.04 6.78
N LYS A 293 -15.42 -29.66 5.74
CA LYS A 293 -15.35 -31.11 5.56
C LYS A 293 -14.01 -31.43 4.90
N LYS A 294 -13.31 -32.45 5.41
CA LYS A 294 -12.09 -32.96 4.77
C LYS A 294 -12.39 -33.23 3.29
N ASN A 295 -11.68 -32.56 2.40
CA ASN A 295 -11.55 -33.06 1.03
C ASN A 295 -10.94 -34.47 1.17
N LYS A 296 -11.71 -35.48 0.77
CA LYS A 296 -11.24 -36.87 0.71
C LYS A 296 -10.02 -36.98 -0.20
#